data_AF-A0A9D3VJV0-F1
#
_entry.id   AF-A0A9D3VJV0-F1
#
_cell.length_a   1.000
_cell.length_b   1.000
_cell.length_c   1.000
_cell.angle_alpha   90.00
_cell.angle_beta   90.00
_cell.angle_gamma   90.00
#
_symmetry.space_group_name_H-M   'P 1'
#
loop_
_entity.id
_entity.type
_entity.pdbx_description
1 polymer ?
#
loop_
_entity_poly.entity_id
_entity_poly.type
_entity_poly.pdbx_seq_one_letter_code
_entity_poly.pdbx_strand_id
1 'polypeptide(L)' 'GPPNKSGKCATCDGSFGDCLGHYGYLPLVLPVYNVGYLSTILDILKCICK' A
#
# COMPACT_ATOMS: atom_id res chain seq x y z
N GLY A 1 10.33 7.06 -5.08
CA GLY A 1 11.64 6.94 -5.76
C GLY A 1 11.83 8.12 -6.71
N PRO A 2 13.02 8.28 -7.31
CA PRO A 2 13.26 9.35 -8.27
C PRO A 2 12.40 9.16 -9.53
N PRO A 3 11.81 10.23 -10.09
CA PRO A 3 10.85 10.13 -11.19
C PRO A 3 11.50 9.81 -12.55
N ASN A 4 12.81 10.01 -12.68
CA ASN A 4 13.57 9.70 -13.90
C ASN A 4 15.05 9.45 -13.56
N LYS A 5 15.82 9.00 -14.55
CA LYS A 5 17.25 8.63 -14.38
C LYS A 5 18.14 9.80 -13.92
N SER A 6 17.75 11.04 -14.18
CA SER A 6 18.53 12.24 -13.87
C SER A 6 18.07 12.93 -12.58
N GLY A 7 16.95 12.51 -12.00
CA GLY A 7 16.36 13.08 -10.80
C GLY A 7 16.86 12.40 -9.52
N LYS A 8 16.79 13.14 -8.41
CA LYS A 8 17.01 12.60 -7.06
C LYS A 8 15.69 12.24 -6.39
N CYS A 9 15.73 11.26 -5.50
CA CYS A 9 14.58 10.91 -4.69
C CYS A 9 14.29 12.01 -3.65
N ALA A 10 13.05 12.49 -3.56
CA ALA A 10 12.68 13.51 -2.56
C ALA A 10 12.69 13.01 -1.10
N THR A 11 12.67 11.69 -0.87
CA THR A 11 12.57 11.09 0.47
C THR A 11 13.94 10.69 1.05
N CYS A 12 14.90 10.32 0.18
CA CYS A 12 16.19 9.80 0.61
C CYS A 12 17.40 10.37 -0.14
N ASP A 13 17.18 11.32 -1.07
CA ASP A 13 18.18 11.96 -1.92
C ASP A 13 19.01 11.04 -2.82
N GLY A 14 18.74 9.73 -2.80
CA GLY A 14 19.38 8.73 -3.65
C GLY A 14 19.12 8.96 -5.13
N SER A 15 20.09 8.55 -5.94
CA SER A 15 19.99 8.52 -7.40
C SER A 15 19.03 7.42 -7.87
N PHE A 16 18.76 7.34 -9.18
CA PHE A 16 17.91 6.30 -9.76
C PHE A 16 18.41 4.87 -9.51
N GLY A 17 19.73 4.65 -9.44
CA GLY A 17 20.30 3.34 -9.13
C GLY A 17 20.31 3.00 -7.64
N ASP A 18 20.40 4.00 -6.78
CA ASP A 18 20.60 3.81 -5.34
C ASP A 18 19.29 3.80 -4.54
N CYS A 19 18.20 4.32 -5.12
CA CYS A 19 16.90 4.38 -4.45
C CYS A 19 16.13 3.07 -4.61
N LEU A 20 15.94 2.35 -3.50
CA LEU A 20 15.18 1.08 -3.43
C LEU A 20 13.65 1.24 -3.62
N GLY A 21 13.16 2.47 -3.75
CA GLY A 21 11.73 2.79 -3.76
C GLY A 21 11.20 3.20 -2.39
N HIS A 22 10.04 3.87 -2.39
CA HIS A 22 9.37 4.34 -1.17
C HIS A 22 7.87 4.16 -1.35
N TYR A 23 7.22 3.56 -0.36
CA TYR A 23 5.78 3.37 -0.37
C TYR A 23 5.07 4.72 -0.18
N GLY A 24 4.02 4.91 -0.95
CA GLY A 24 2.98 5.89 -0.67
C GLY A 24 1.74 5.19 -0.12
N TYR A 25 0.77 5.98 0.32
CA TYR A 25 -0.56 5.49 0.65
C TYR A 25 -1.60 6.46 0.10
N LEU A 26 -2.80 5.93 -0.14
CA LEU A 26 -3.96 6.71 -0.54
C LEU A 26 -5.03 6.52 0.54
N PRO A 27 -5.45 7.59 1.25
CA PRO A 27 -6.58 7.49 2.16
C PRO A 27 -7.86 7.22 1.37
N LEU A 28 -8.56 6.16 1.71
CA LEU A 28 -9.88 5.85 1.15
C LEU A 28 -10.95 6.59 1.97
N VAL A 29 -11.96 7.12 1.27
CA VAL A 29 -13.08 7.85 1.92
C VAL A 29 -13.91 6.93 2.80
N LEU A 30 -13.98 5.64 2.45
CA LEU A 30 -14.70 4.60 3.19
C LEU A 30 -13.87 3.31 3.25
N PRO A 31 -14.14 2.43 4.23
CA PRO A 31 -13.54 1.09 4.26
C PRO A 31 -13.90 0.28 3.01
N VAL A 32 -12.95 -0.51 2.52
CA VAL A 32 -13.14 -1.40 1.36
C VAL A 32 -12.68 -2.80 1.76
N TYR A 33 -13.48 -3.82 1.43
CA TYR A 33 -13.09 -5.21 1.62
C TYR A 33 -12.04 -5.61 0.60
N ASN A 34 -10.95 -6.19 1.09
CA ASN A 34 -9.94 -6.79 0.21
C ASN A 34 -10.47 -8.13 -0.33
N VAL A 35 -10.58 -8.23 -1.66
CA VAL A 35 -11.12 -9.41 -2.35
C VAL A 35 -10.37 -10.71 -2.00
N GLY A 36 -9.06 -10.63 -1.75
CA GLY A 36 -8.24 -11.79 -1.37
C GLY A 36 -8.56 -12.35 0.02
N TYR A 37 -9.20 -11.55 0.89
CA TYR A 37 -9.57 -11.94 2.25
C TYR A 37 -11.08 -12.12 2.44
N LEU A 38 -11.89 -11.96 1.39
CA LEU A 38 -13.34 -11.91 1.52
C LEU A 38 -13.90 -13.19 2.17
N SER A 39 -13.43 -14.38 1.76
CA SER A 39 -13.85 -15.66 2.37
C SER A 39 -13.50 -15.74 3.84
N THR A 40 -12.27 -15.38 4.22
CA THR A 40 -11.83 -15.37 5.62
C THR A 40 -12.64 -14.40 6.48
N ILE A 41 -12.94 -13.21 5.95
CA ILE A 41 -13.78 -12.22 6.62
C ILE A 41 -15.18 -12.79 6.86
N LEU A 42 -15.79 -13.43 5.85
CA LEU A 42 -17.10 -14.07 6.01
C LEU A 42 -17.09 -15.17 7.06
N ASP A 43 -16.05 -16.00 7.11
CA ASP A 43 -15.94 -17.08 8.09
C ASP A 43 -15.78 -16.54 9.51
N ILE A 44 -14.99 -15.49 9.72
CA ILE A 44 -14.89 -14.80 11.01
C ILE A 44 -16.25 -14.22 11.42
N LEU A 45 -16.95 -13.55 10.50
CA LEU A 45 -18.24 -12.94 10.80
C LEU A 45 -19.33 -13.95 11.19
N LYS A 46 -19.27 -15.19 10.67
CA LYS A 46 -20.19 -16.27 11.07
C LYS A 46 -19.97 -16.74 12.52
N CYS A 47 -18.78 -16.55 13.07
CA CYS A 47 -18.41 -16.97 14.43
C CYS A 47 -18.75 -15.93 15.50
N ILE A 48 -19.26 -14.75 15.11
CA ILE A 48 -19.58 -13.66 16.03
C ILE A 48 -21.11 -13.63 16.24
N CYS A 49 -21.55 -13.61 17.50
CA CYS A 49 -22.97 -13.44 17.84
C CYS A 49 -23.43 -12.02 17.45
N LYS A 50 -24.64 -11.92 16.89
CA LYS A 50 -25.28 -10.65 16.54
C LYS A 50 -25.96 -9.99 17.73
#